data_AF-A0A7J6RMR5-F1
#
_entry.id   AF-A0A7J6RMR5-F1
#
_cell.length_a   1.000
_cell.length_b   1.000
_cell.length_c   1.000
_cell.angle_alpha   90.00
_cell.angle_beta   90.00
_cell.angle_gamma   90.00
#
_symmetry.space_group_name_H-M   'P 1'
#
loop_
_entity.id
_entity.type
_entity.pdbx_description
1 polymer ?
#
loop_
_entity_poly.entity_id
_entity_poly.type
_entity_poly.pdbx_seq_one_letter_code
_entity_poly.pdbx_strand_id
1 'polypeptide(L)'
;VNPTGSTKDSKTPSDRPATVTNTEGSEEEHPWHVDWSRVFDIYNIMRFLIKNFIIKVFYSRISYVGRHHIPPKGEAVIFVSNHPNQFVDGGNIIAAVHSRKIRFITAAKSMRRPVIGPLAKSFGAVPVERSQDLAYEGNGTITTSTGCRRFF
;
A
#
# COMPACT_ATOMS: atom_id res chain seq x y z
N VAL A 1 -11.36 41.28 -57.56
CA VAL A 1 -10.45 40.31 -58.21
C VAL A 1 -10.01 39.33 -57.14
N ASN A 2 -10.49 38.08 -57.17
CA ASN A 2 -9.80 36.99 -56.47
C ASN A 2 -8.74 36.41 -57.41
N PRO A 3 -7.59 35.95 -56.90
CA PRO A 3 -7.41 34.50 -56.66
C PRO A 3 -6.61 34.18 -55.36
N THR A 4 -7.13 33.32 -54.47
CA THR A 4 -6.84 31.88 -54.24
C THR A 4 -5.49 31.49 -53.62
N GLY A 5 -5.58 30.74 -52.51
CA GLY A 5 -4.57 29.82 -51.94
C GLY A 5 -4.90 29.49 -50.47
N SER A 6 -5.65 28.42 -50.16
CA SER A 6 -5.15 27.14 -49.60
C SER A 6 -4.53 27.30 -48.19
N THR A 7 -5.03 26.74 -47.07
CA THR A 7 -5.32 25.33 -46.74
C THR A 7 -6.05 25.19 -45.38
N LYS A 8 -6.96 24.20 -45.31
CA LYS A 8 -7.31 23.25 -44.22
C LYS A 8 -7.21 23.65 -42.73
N ASP A 9 -8.33 23.49 -42.00
CA ASP A 9 -8.42 23.08 -40.57
C ASP A 9 -9.85 22.51 -40.31
N SER A 10 -10.02 21.20 -40.11
CA SER A 10 -10.09 20.47 -38.82
C SER A 10 -11.35 20.73 -37.96
N LYS A 11 -12.32 19.82 -38.10
CA LYS A 11 -13.34 19.30 -37.13
C LYS A 11 -13.88 20.21 -36.01
N THR A 12 -15.19 20.40 -36.05
CA THR A 12 -16.12 20.15 -34.92
C THR A 12 -17.49 19.81 -35.54
N PRO A 13 -18.29 18.86 -35.01
CA PRO A 13 -19.23 19.27 -33.97
C PRO A 13 -19.73 18.16 -33.02
N SER A 14 -20.52 18.61 -32.05
CA SER A 14 -21.64 17.92 -31.40
C SER A 14 -21.35 17.18 -30.09
N ASP A 15 -21.66 17.91 -29.02
CA ASP A 15 -22.40 17.46 -27.84
C ASP A 15 -23.02 16.07 -27.93
N ARG A 16 -22.59 15.18 -27.02
CA ARG A 16 -23.41 14.09 -26.49
C ARG A 16 -23.13 13.93 -25.00
N PRO A 17 -24.16 13.81 -24.14
CA PRO A 17 -23.94 13.43 -22.75
C PRO A 17 -23.48 11.98 -22.69
N ALA A 18 -22.48 11.69 -21.86
CA ALA A 18 -22.03 10.33 -21.60
C ALA A 18 -23.13 9.60 -20.80
N THR A 19 -23.98 8.84 -21.49
CA THR A 19 -24.85 7.85 -20.88
C THR A 19 -23.98 6.75 -20.26
N VAL A 20 -23.81 6.78 -18.95
CA VAL A 20 -23.23 5.67 -18.19
C VAL A 20 -24.29 4.58 -18.10
N THR A 21 -24.32 3.67 -19.07
CA THR A 21 -25.06 2.43 -18.93
C THR A 21 -24.26 1.51 -18.02
N ASN A 22 -24.72 1.35 -16.78
CA ASN A 22 -24.28 0.27 -15.91
C ASN A 22 -24.69 -1.05 -16.56
N THR A 23 -23.73 -1.75 -17.13
CA THR A 23 -23.92 -3.15 -17.54
C THR A 23 -23.85 -3.98 -16.26
N GLU A 24 -25.03 -4.26 -15.70
CA GLU A 24 -25.22 -5.32 -14.72
C GLU A 24 -24.89 -6.66 -15.39
N GLY A 25 -23.63 -7.10 -15.24
CA GLY A 25 -23.23 -8.46 -15.54
C GLY A 25 -23.77 -9.37 -14.44
N SER A 26 -24.89 -10.01 -14.71
CA SER A 26 -25.37 -11.18 -13.97
C SER A 26 -24.36 -12.31 -14.14
N GLU A 27 -23.40 -12.42 -13.22
CA GLU A 27 -22.52 -13.60 -13.13
C GLU A 27 -23.29 -14.71 -12.41
N GLU A 28 -23.68 -15.73 -13.18
CA GLU A 28 -24.31 -16.95 -12.70
C GLU A 28 -23.36 -17.70 -11.74
N GLU A 29 -23.73 -17.80 -10.45
CA GLU A 29 -22.97 -18.54 -9.45
C GLU A 29 -23.11 -20.06 -9.65
N HIS A 30 -22.05 -20.73 -10.12
CA HIS A 30 -22.01 -22.19 -10.21
C HIS A 30 -21.69 -22.85 -8.85
N PRO A 31 -22.34 -23.97 -8.47
CA PRO A 31 -22.43 -24.43 -7.07
C PRO A 31 -21.20 -25.21 -6.55
N TRP A 32 -20.17 -25.41 -7.36
CA TRP A 32 -18.99 -26.20 -6.97
C TRP A 32 -17.67 -25.58 -7.42
N HIS A 33 -17.46 -24.28 -7.18
CA HIS A 33 -16.11 -23.71 -7.21
C HIS A 33 -15.40 -24.10 -5.90
N VAL A 34 -14.59 -25.15 -5.93
CA VAL A 34 -13.60 -25.33 -4.87
C VAL A 34 -12.53 -24.29 -5.14
N ASP A 35 -12.56 -23.18 -4.40
CA ASP A 35 -11.52 -22.17 -4.47
C ASP A 35 -10.22 -22.75 -3.90
N TRP A 36 -9.43 -23.43 -4.74
CA TRP A 36 -8.13 -24.01 -4.37
C TRP A 36 -7.14 -22.95 -3.85
N SER A 37 -7.38 -21.67 -4.13
CA SER A 37 -6.60 -20.57 -3.54
C SER A 37 -6.83 -20.39 -2.04
N ARG A 38 -7.96 -20.88 -1.49
CA ARG A 38 -8.22 -20.96 -0.05
C ARG A 38 -7.47 -22.11 0.63
N VAL A 39 -7.27 -23.22 -0.07
CA VAL A 39 -6.53 -24.39 0.44
C VAL A 39 -5.04 -24.07 0.56
N PHE A 40 -4.50 -23.28 -0.37
CA PHE A 40 -3.13 -22.74 -0.34
C PHE A 40 -3.11 -21.23 -0.06
N ASP A 41 -3.87 -20.74 0.92
CA ASP A 41 -3.82 -19.32 1.30
C ASP A 41 -2.50 -19.04 2.05
N ILE A 42 -1.42 -18.82 1.29
CA ILE A 42 -0.07 -18.49 1.77
C ILE A 42 -0.12 -17.37 2.80
N TYR A 43 -1.02 -16.40 2.61
CA TYR A 43 -1.20 -15.30 3.55
C TYR A 43 -1.71 -15.78 4.92
N ASN A 44 -2.68 -16.70 4.96
CA ASN A 44 -3.20 -17.24 6.22
C ASN A 44 -2.17 -18.15 6.90
N ILE A 45 -1.42 -18.96 6.13
CA ILE A 45 -0.33 -19.78 6.66
C ILE A 45 0.73 -18.87 7.30
N MET A 46 1.15 -17.83 6.60
CA MET A 46 2.19 -16.95 7.10
C MET A 46 1.69 -16.08 8.28
N ARG A 47 0.42 -15.64 8.25
CA ARG A 47 -0.23 -15.01 9.40
C ARG A 47 -0.23 -15.94 10.62
N PHE A 48 -0.56 -17.21 10.44
CA PHE A 48 -0.55 -18.19 11.52
C PHE A 48 0.86 -18.35 12.10
N LEU A 49 1.88 -18.44 11.26
CA LEU A 49 3.27 -18.53 11.67
C LEU A 49 3.74 -17.27 12.41
N ILE A 50 3.43 -16.07 11.90
CA ILE A 50 3.73 -14.80 12.56
C ILE A 50 3.10 -14.77 13.95
N LYS A 51 1.79 -15.02 14.05
CA LYS A 51 1.03 -14.92 15.30
C LYS A 51 1.48 -15.93 16.35
N ASN A 52 1.71 -17.18 15.96
CA ASN A 52 1.98 -18.26 16.90
C ASN A 52 3.45 -18.48 17.20
N PHE A 53 4.35 -18.04 16.33
CA PHE A 53 5.79 -18.21 16.50
C PHE A 53 6.49 -16.86 16.68
N ILE A 54 6.56 -16.04 15.64
CA ILE A 54 7.37 -14.80 15.64
C ILE A 54 6.96 -13.88 16.79
N ILE A 55 5.68 -13.58 16.91
CA ILE A 55 5.17 -12.64 17.90
C ILE A 55 5.35 -13.15 19.34
N LYS A 56 5.26 -14.46 19.57
CA LYS A 56 5.51 -15.06 20.89
C LYS A 56 6.99 -15.04 21.29
N VAL A 57 7.91 -15.03 20.33
CA VAL A 57 9.35 -14.90 20.60
C VAL A 57 9.67 -13.49 21.10
N PHE A 58 9.05 -12.44 20.52
CA PHE A 58 9.31 -11.06 20.91
C PHE A 58 8.51 -10.60 22.14
N TYR A 59 7.29 -11.11 22.33
CA TYR A 59 6.43 -10.69 23.43
C TYR A 59 5.85 -11.89 24.18
N SER A 60 6.09 -11.91 25.49
CA SER A 60 5.56 -12.97 26.36
C SER A 60 4.05 -12.85 26.60
N ARG A 61 3.50 -11.62 26.57
CA ARG A 61 2.06 -11.37 26.72
C ARG A 61 1.63 -10.22 25.81
N ILE A 62 0.58 -10.45 25.04
CA ILE A 62 -0.07 -9.43 24.20
C ILE A 62 -1.56 -9.48 24.45
N SER A 63 -2.17 -8.30 24.61
CA SER A 63 -3.61 -8.13 24.63
C SER A 63 -4.03 -7.22 23.48
N TYR A 64 -5.11 -7.60 22.80
CA TYR A 64 -5.68 -6.83 21.69
C TYR A 64 -7.04 -6.29 22.10
N VAL A 65 -7.09 -4.99 22.37
CA VAL A 65 -8.30 -4.27 22.81
C VAL A 65 -8.93 -3.54 21.62
N GLY A 66 -10.25 -3.34 21.63
CA GLY A 66 -10.93 -2.51 20.61
C GLY A 66 -11.05 -3.12 19.22
N ARG A 67 -10.85 -4.45 19.06
CA ARG A 67 -10.96 -5.13 17.75
C ARG A 67 -12.32 -5.00 17.08
N HIS A 68 -13.37 -4.75 17.85
CA HIS A 68 -14.72 -4.53 17.37
C HIS A 68 -14.89 -3.17 16.66
N HIS A 69 -13.98 -2.20 16.88
CA HIS A 69 -14.01 -0.91 16.18
C HIS A 69 -13.50 -0.99 14.74
N ILE A 70 -13.00 -2.14 14.30
CA ILE A 70 -12.49 -2.31 12.94
C ILE A 70 -13.68 -2.45 12.00
N PRO A 71 -13.84 -1.56 11.00
CA PRO A 71 -14.94 -1.64 10.05
C PRO A 71 -15.00 -3.00 9.33
N PRO A 72 -16.21 -3.47 8.98
CA PRO A 72 -16.39 -4.73 8.27
C PRO A 72 -15.78 -4.69 6.86
N LYS A 73 -15.78 -5.85 6.19
CA LYS A 73 -15.30 -5.94 4.80
C LYS A 73 -16.17 -5.05 3.90
N GLY A 74 -15.53 -4.33 2.97
CA GLY A 74 -16.20 -3.41 2.04
C GLY A 74 -15.78 -1.96 2.21
N GLU A 75 -15.36 -1.56 3.43
CA GLU A 75 -14.91 -0.20 3.71
C GLU A 75 -13.39 -0.06 3.68
N ALA A 76 -12.89 1.05 3.12
CA ALA A 76 -11.47 1.37 3.12
C ALA A 76 -11.02 1.75 4.54
N VAL A 77 -9.94 1.13 5.01
CA VAL A 77 -9.39 1.38 6.36
C VAL A 77 -7.89 1.58 6.25
N ILE A 78 -7.41 2.66 6.85
CA ILE A 78 -5.99 2.96 7.00
C ILE A 78 -5.62 2.73 8.46
N PHE A 79 -4.72 1.78 8.70
CA PHE A 79 -4.16 1.55 10.02
C PHE A 79 -2.93 2.44 10.20
N VAL A 80 -2.95 3.27 11.24
CA VAL A 80 -1.81 4.11 11.63
C VAL A 80 -1.37 3.66 13.02
N SER A 81 -0.09 3.30 13.15
CA SER A 81 0.50 2.87 14.41
C SER A 81 1.80 3.63 14.65
N ASN A 82 2.15 3.78 15.93
CA ASN A 82 3.52 4.11 16.29
C ASN A 82 4.45 2.98 15.81
N HIS A 83 5.66 3.34 15.35
CA HIS A 83 6.58 2.41 14.70
C HIS A 83 7.99 2.39 15.32
N PRO A 84 8.12 1.97 16.59
CA PRO A 84 9.45 1.76 17.19
C PRO A 84 10.22 0.58 16.53
N ASN A 85 9.55 -0.43 15.98
CA ASN A 85 10.19 -1.58 15.35
C ASN A 85 9.63 -1.89 13.96
N GLN A 86 10.49 -1.74 12.94
CA GLN A 86 10.14 -1.87 11.52
C GLN A 86 9.42 -3.18 11.13
N PHE A 87 9.66 -4.30 11.82
CA PHE A 87 9.11 -5.61 11.45
C PHE A 87 8.10 -6.16 12.45
N VAL A 88 8.40 -6.06 13.74
CA VAL A 88 7.59 -6.66 14.80
C VAL A 88 6.23 -5.96 14.91
N ASP A 89 6.17 -4.65 14.69
CA ASP A 89 4.93 -3.88 14.73
C ASP A 89 3.97 -4.31 13.62
N GLY A 90 4.50 -4.51 12.41
CA GLY A 90 3.72 -5.03 11.28
C GLY A 90 3.18 -6.44 11.58
N GLY A 91 3.99 -7.31 12.17
CA GLY A 91 3.57 -8.64 12.59
C GLY A 91 2.45 -8.61 13.64
N ASN A 92 2.53 -7.68 14.60
CA ASN A 92 1.48 -7.49 15.62
C ASN A 92 0.16 -7.06 15.00
N ILE A 93 0.17 -6.13 14.04
CA ILE A 93 -1.04 -5.69 13.33
C ILE A 93 -1.65 -6.85 12.53
N ILE A 94 -0.83 -7.65 11.84
CA ILE A 94 -1.26 -8.87 11.13
C ILE A 94 -1.91 -9.87 12.09
N ALA A 95 -1.37 -10.02 13.31
CA ALA A 95 -1.89 -10.94 14.32
C ALA A 95 -3.17 -10.42 14.99
N ALA A 96 -3.33 -9.10 15.11
CA ALA A 96 -4.48 -8.44 15.73
C ALA A 96 -5.73 -8.50 14.84
N VAL A 97 -5.59 -8.23 13.54
CA VAL A 97 -6.71 -8.02 12.61
C VAL A 97 -7.02 -9.30 11.83
N HIS A 98 -8.08 -10.01 12.21
CA HIS A 98 -8.51 -11.23 11.52
C HIS A 98 -9.55 -10.99 10.42
N SER A 99 -10.33 -9.91 10.51
CA SER A 99 -11.47 -9.65 9.63
C SER A 99 -11.10 -9.38 8.16
N ARG A 100 -9.85 -8.99 7.90
CA ARG A 100 -9.37 -8.63 6.55
C ARG A 100 -7.88 -8.93 6.34
N LYS A 101 -7.47 -9.00 5.07
CA LYS A 101 -6.05 -9.03 4.69
C LYS A 101 -5.49 -7.60 4.80
N ILE A 102 -4.31 -7.48 5.38
CA ILE A 102 -3.60 -6.21 5.60
C ILE A 102 -2.48 -6.09 4.57
N ARG A 103 -2.34 -4.89 3.99
CA ARG A 103 -1.29 -4.53 3.05
C ARG A 103 -0.49 -3.39 3.64
N PHE A 104 0.84 -3.49 3.61
CA PHE A 104 1.73 -2.49 4.19
C PHE A 104 2.24 -1.53 3.12
N ILE A 105 2.49 -0.29 3.52
CA ILE A 105 3.23 0.66 2.71
C ILE A 105 4.70 0.49 3.07
N THR A 106 5.53 0.13 2.09
CA THR A 106 6.94 -0.18 2.31
C THR A 106 7.81 0.69 1.42
N ALA A 107 8.94 1.18 1.93
CA ALA A 107 9.91 1.92 1.13
C ALA A 107 10.38 1.08 -0.07
N ALA A 108 10.38 1.67 -1.26
CA ALA A 108 10.79 0.99 -2.49
C ALA A 108 12.23 0.44 -2.40
N LYS A 109 13.13 1.13 -1.68
CA LYS A 109 14.48 0.65 -1.38
C LYS A 109 14.48 -0.69 -0.63
N SER A 110 13.58 -0.88 0.33
CA SER A 110 13.44 -2.15 1.06
C SER A 110 12.87 -3.27 0.19
N MET A 111 12.01 -2.92 -0.77
CA MET A 111 11.42 -3.86 -1.72
C MET A 111 12.44 -4.43 -2.73
N ARG A 112 13.58 -3.75 -2.92
CA ARG A 112 14.69 -4.21 -3.78
C ARG A 112 15.63 -5.20 -3.09
N ARG A 113 15.49 -5.40 -1.77
CA ARG A 113 16.32 -6.37 -1.03
C ARG A 113 15.85 -7.81 -1.31
N PRO A 114 16.78 -8.76 -1.52
CA PRO A 114 16.45 -10.10 -2.03
C PRO A 114 15.58 -10.95 -1.09
N VAL A 115 15.60 -10.68 0.22
CA VAL A 115 14.77 -11.40 1.21
C VAL A 115 13.50 -10.63 1.55
N ILE A 116 13.63 -9.32 1.81
CA ILE A 116 12.51 -8.48 2.27
C ILE A 116 11.52 -8.19 1.13
N GLY A 117 12.01 -8.03 -0.10
CA GLY A 117 11.18 -7.74 -1.27
C GLY A 117 10.17 -8.83 -1.59
N PRO A 118 10.59 -10.10 -1.80
CA PRO A 118 9.66 -11.19 -2.06
C PRO A 118 8.64 -11.42 -0.93
N LEU A 119 9.08 -11.32 0.33
CA LEU A 119 8.19 -11.43 1.49
C LEU A 119 7.17 -10.28 1.53
N ALA A 120 7.62 -9.04 1.39
CA ALA A 120 6.70 -7.90 1.39
C ALA A 120 5.71 -7.95 0.21
N LYS A 121 6.15 -8.43 -0.97
CA LYS A 121 5.27 -8.68 -2.12
C LYS A 121 4.23 -9.76 -1.84
N SER A 122 4.57 -10.85 -1.14
CA SER A 122 3.61 -11.90 -0.81
C SER A 122 2.53 -11.43 0.19
N PHE A 123 2.84 -10.44 1.02
CA PHE A 123 1.85 -9.73 1.85
C PHE A 123 1.09 -8.61 1.12
N GLY A 124 1.33 -8.43 -0.19
CA GLY A 124 0.68 -7.40 -0.99
C GLY A 124 1.13 -5.98 -0.66
N ALA A 125 2.35 -5.79 -0.16
CA ALA A 125 2.89 -4.48 0.18
C ALA A 125 2.96 -3.54 -1.04
N VAL A 126 2.69 -2.26 -0.79
CA VAL A 126 2.72 -1.19 -1.79
C VAL A 126 4.05 -0.44 -1.67
N PRO A 127 4.92 -0.48 -2.70
CA PRO A 127 6.18 0.25 -2.69
C PRO A 127 5.93 1.76 -2.80
N VAL A 128 6.62 2.55 -1.98
CA VAL A 128 6.64 4.01 -2.07
C VAL A 128 8.07 4.51 -2.16
N GLU A 129 8.36 5.30 -3.19
CA GLU A 129 9.63 6.01 -3.34
C GLU A 129 9.62 7.23 -2.41
N ARG A 130 10.65 7.39 -1.58
CA ARG A 130 10.80 8.55 -0.69
C ARG A 130 11.89 9.46 -1.22
N SER A 131 11.75 10.77 -1.00
CA SER A 131 12.77 11.75 -1.42
C SER A 131 14.16 11.45 -0.83
N GLN A 132 14.23 10.91 0.39
CA GLN A 132 15.49 10.48 1.01
C GLN A 132 16.12 9.27 0.31
N ASP A 133 15.31 8.39 -0.29
CA ASP A 133 15.83 7.23 -1.03
C ASP A 133 16.46 7.62 -2.38
N LEU A 134 16.15 8.84 -2.87
CA LEU A 134 16.70 9.45 -4.09
C LEU A 134 17.80 10.48 -3.82
N ALA A 135 18.09 10.78 -2.55
CA ALA A 135 19.11 11.74 -2.17
C ALA A 135 20.52 11.21 -2.55
N TYR A 136 21.32 12.07 -3.18
CA TYR A 136 22.72 11.82 -3.49
C TYR A 136 23.59 12.78 -2.68
N GLU A 137 24.81 12.36 -2.31
CA GLU A 137 25.77 13.25 -1.64
C GLU A 137 26.24 14.30 -2.66
N GLY A 138 25.86 15.55 -2.43
CA GLY A 138 26.40 16.69 -3.16
C GLY A 138 27.72 17.13 -2.52
N ASN A 139 28.74 17.39 -3.34
CA ASN A 139 29.97 18.01 -2.85
C ASN A 139 29.68 19.48 -2.47
N GLY A 140 29.73 19.79 -1.18
CA GLY A 140 29.52 21.14 -0.68
C GLY A 140 30.20 21.35 0.68
N THR A 141 30.69 22.55 0.93
CA THR A 141 31.33 22.92 2.21
C THR A 141 30.30 23.57 3.12
N ILE A 142 30.01 22.94 4.27
CA ILE A 142 29.18 23.56 5.31
C ILE A 142 30.06 24.53 6.08
N THR A 143 29.84 25.84 5.92
CA THR A 143 30.51 26.86 6.72
C THR A 143 29.57 27.31 7.83
N THR A 144 29.90 26.97 9.07
CA THR A 144 29.15 27.48 10.24
C THR A 144 29.63 28.90 10.53
N SER A 145 28.74 29.89 10.42
CA SER A 145 29.04 31.25 10.85
C SER A 145 28.85 31.36 12.37
N THR A 146 29.92 31.64 13.10
CA THR A 146 29.97 31.66 14.58
C THR A 146 29.22 32.85 15.21
N GLY A 147 28.36 33.55 14.47
CA GLY A 147 27.76 34.83 14.86
C GLY A 147 26.31 34.78 15.36
N CYS A 148 25.62 33.64 15.29
CA CYS A 148 24.22 33.57 15.70
C CYS A 148 24.11 33.39 17.23
N ARG A 149 24.01 34.52 17.95
CA ARG A 149 23.63 34.51 19.37
C ARG A 149 22.16 34.10 19.49
N ARG A 150 21.94 32.97 20.16
CA ARG A 150 20.63 32.44 20.55
C ARG A 150 20.00 33.42 21.55
N PHE A 151 19.02 34.20 21.09
CA PHE A 151 18.14 34.94 21.98
C PHE A 151 17.10 33.96 22.54
N PHE A 152 17.13 33.78 23.85
CA PHE A 152 16.06 33.13 24.61
C PHE A 152 15.00 34.17 24.96
#